data_AF-A0A2V7KNS3-F1
#
_entry.id   AF-A0A2V7KNS3-F1
#
_cell.length_a   1.000
_cell.length_b   1.000
_cell.length_c   1.000
_cell.angle_alpha   90.00
_cell.angle_beta   90.00
_cell.angle_gamma   90.00
#
_symmetry.space_group_name_H-M   'P 1'
#
loop_
_entity.id
_entity.type
_entity.pdbx_description
1 polymer ?
#
loop_
_entity_poly.entity_id
_entity_poly.type
_entity_poly.pdbx_seq_one_letter_code
_entity_poly.pdbx_strand_id
1 'polypeptide(L)'
;MKRLFGSALLVAIVVVGLSCGDSTGPSGPGQLKVRLTSANSGLDSAIVFTITGPAPLTSATAGTGLRLFQQTLGGNSTRFALIGQLTNGATILTIGVANVGNLTQYSGTIQGVATPSFQLRGLPGGYALALIR
;
A
#
# COMPACT_ATOMS: atom_id res chain seq x y z
N MET A 1 -13.31 29.64 45.95
CA MET A 1 -13.98 29.39 44.65
C MET A 1 -12.95 28.80 43.69
N LYS A 2 -13.04 27.48 43.42
CA LYS A 2 -12.12 26.74 42.54
C LYS A 2 -12.56 26.92 41.09
N ARG A 3 -11.69 27.45 40.23
CA ARG A 3 -11.93 27.55 38.77
C ARG A 3 -11.02 26.57 38.04
N LEU A 4 -11.67 25.59 37.41
CA LEU A 4 -11.10 24.60 36.51
C LEU A 4 -10.72 25.27 35.18
N PHE A 5 -9.47 25.12 34.76
CA PHE A 5 -9.08 25.40 33.38
C PHE A 5 -8.61 24.07 32.77
N GLY A 6 -9.53 23.40 32.08
CA GLY A 6 -9.24 22.22 31.28
C GLY A 6 -8.64 22.64 29.94
N SER A 7 -7.36 22.35 29.76
CA SER A 7 -6.64 22.58 28.51
C SER A 7 -7.10 21.58 27.45
N ALA A 8 -7.75 22.08 26.39
CA ALA A 8 -8.13 21.29 25.23
C ALA A 8 -6.86 20.90 24.43
N LEU A 9 -6.57 19.60 24.36
CA LEU A 9 -5.49 19.03 23.56
C LEU A 9 -5.94 19.00 22.08
N LEU A 10 -5.35 19.88 21.27
CA LEU A 10 -5.63 20.02 19.85
C LEU A 10 -4.81 18.98 19.08
N VAL A 11 -5.46 17.92 18.60
CA VAL A 11 -4.84 16.85 17.80
C VAL A 11 -4.56 17.40 16.40
N ALA A 12 -3.27 17.61 16.08
CA ALA A 12 -2.83 18.02 14.76
C ALA A 12 -2.87 16.81 13.80
N ILE A 13 -3.80 16.83 12.85
CA ILE A 13 -3.91 15.84 11.78
C ILE A 13 -2.88 16.21 10.72
N VAL A 14 -1.79 15.44 10.63
CA VAL A 14 -0.78 15.61 9.58
C VAL A 14 -1.28 14.93 8.31
N VAL A 15 -1.86 15.71 7.40
CA VAL A 15 -2.17 15.27 6.03
C VAL A 15 -0.88 15.36 5.22
N VAL A 16 -0.22 14.23 5.00
CA VAL A 16 0.92 14.17 4.06
C VAL A 16 0.36 14.22 2.65
N GLY A 17 0.45 15.40 2.03
CA GLY A 17 0.06 15.62 0.64
C GLY A 17 0.89 14.75 -0.30
N LEU A 18 0.24 13.79 -0.94
CA LEU A 18 0.82 13.03 -2.05
C LEU A 18 1.00 13.99 -3.23
N SER A 19 2.26 14.21 -3.62
CA SER A 19 2.61 14.94 -4.84
C SER A 19 1.96 14.23 -6.03
N CYS A 20 0.98 14.90 -6.63
CA CYS A 20 0.23 14.45 -7.78
C CYS A 20 1.10 14.68 -9.03
N GLY A 21 1.60 13.59 -9.63
CA GLY A 21 2.20 13.66 -10.97
C GLY A 21 1.11 13.89 -12.02
N ASP A 22 1.41 14.73 -13.01
CA ASP A 22 0.52 15.20 -14.10
C ASP A 22 -0.51 14.17 -14.59
N SER A 23 -1.76 14.61 -14.62
CA SER A 23 -2.96 13.84 -15.00
C SER A 23 -3.22 13.77 -16.51
N THR A 24 -2.25 14.18 -17.35
CA THR A 24 -2.35 14.17 -18.83
C THR A 24 -1.73 12.94 -19.51
N GLY A 25 -1.52 11.85 -18.75
CA GLY A 25 -1.03 10.58 -19.29
C GLY A 25 -2.11 9.76 -20.02
N PRO A 26 -1.72 8.81 -20.89
CA PRO A 26 -2.66 7.93 -21.59
C PRO A 26 -3.60 7.22 -20.61
N SER A 27 -4.88 7.19 -20.95
CA SER A 27 -5.94 6.53 -20.21
C SER A 27 -6.38 5.24 -20.91
N GLY A 28 -6.98 4.33 -20.16
CA GLY A 28 -7.41 3.01 -20.64
C GLY A 28 -6.77 1.84 -19.88
N PRO A 29 -7.11 0.59 -20.26
CA PRO A 29 -6.64 -0.61 -19.57
C PRO A 29 -5.13 -0.67 -19.52
N GLY A 30 -4.58 -1.10 -18.39
CA GLY A 30 -3.14 -1.17 -18.23
C GLY A 30 -2.75 -1.76 -16.88
N GLN A 31 -1.48 -1.61 -16.54
CA GLN A 31 -0.92 -2.13 -15.30
C GLN A 31 -0.41 -1.00 -14.42
N LEU A 32 -0.54 -1.19 -13.11
CA LEU A 32 0.07 -0.36 -12.08
C LEU A 32 1.06 -1.21 -11.28
N LYS A 33 2.19 -0.62 -10.92
CA LYS A 33 3.18 -1.21 -10.04
C LYS A 33 2.95 -0.72 -8.62
N VAL A 34 3.00 -1.64 -7.67
CA VAL A 34 2.93 -1.37 -6.23
C VAL A 34 4.35 -1.41 -5.70
N ARG A 35 4.88 -0.24 -5.37
CA ARG A 35 6.23 -0.05 -4.84
C ARG A 35 6.19 0.05 -3.32
N LEU A 36 7.05 -0.73 -2.66
CA LEU A 36 7.18 -0.74 -1.21
C LEU A 36 8.19 0.32 -0.75
N THR A 37 7.82 1.10 0.26
CA THR A 37 8.76 1.76 1.15
C THR A 37 8.86 0.94 2.42
N SER A 38 10.08 0.63 2.87
CA SER A 38 10.34 -0.12 4.10
C SER A 38 11.53 0.47 4.86
N ALA A 39 11.34 0.75 6.15
CA ALA A 39 12.41 1.12 7.07
C ALA A 39 13.33 -0.05 7.44
N ASN A 40 12.95 -1.29 7.13
CA ASN A 40 13.67 -2.52 7.48
C ASN A 40 14.04 -3.31 6.21
N SER A 41 14.62 -2.61 5.23
CA SER A 41 14.97 -3.17 3.92
C SER A 41 15.76 -4.48 4.04
N GLY A 42 15.23 -5.54 3.43
CA GLY A 42 15.86 -6.87 3.40
C GLY A 42 15.75 -7.67 4.70
N LEU A 43 15.13 -7.13 5.74
CA LEU A 43 14.96 -7.76 7.06
C LEU A 43 13.53 -8.26 7.31
N ASP A 44 12.66 -8.16 6.31
CA ASP A 44 11.26 -8.60 6.37
C ASP A 44 11.01 -9.67 5.31
N SER A 45 10.10 -10.60 5.62
CA SER A 45 9.84 -11.78 4.79
C SER A 45 8.37 -11.96 4.37
N ALA A 46 7.45 -11.17 4.93
CA ALA A 46 6.06 -11.18 4.49
C ALA A 46 5.36 -9.83 4.73
N ILE A 47 4.39 -9.52 3.89
CA ILE A 47 3.53 -8.34 4.02
C ILE A 47 2.09 -8.69 3.64
N VAL A 48 1.14 -8.20 4.43
CA VAL A 48 -0.29 -8.26 4.16
C VAL A 48 -0.80 -6.83 3.95
N PHE A 49 -1.46 -6.61 2.82
CA PHE A 49 -2.01 -5.31 2.47
C PHE A 49 -3.30 -5.46 1.66
N THR A 50 -4.09 -4.39 1.61
CA THR A 50 -5.26 -4.29 0.76
C THR A 50 -5.07 -3.17 -0.24
N ILE A 51 -5.48 -3.39 -1.48
CA ILE A 51 -5.65 -2.33 -2.47
C ILE A 51 -7.14 -2.10 -2.67
N THR A 52 -7.54 -0.84 -2.60
CA THR A 52 -8.92 -0.39 -2.87
C THR A 52 -8.89 0.61 -4.02
N GLY A 53 -9.85 0.51 -4.94
CA GLY A 53 -9.95 1.38 -6.10
C GLY A 53 -11.36 1.50 -6.66
N PRO A 54 -11.53 2.25 -7.76
CA PRO A 54 -12.85 2.55 -8.34
C PRO A 54 -13.48 1.38 -9.12
N ALA A 55 -12.70 0.37 -9.48
CA ALA A 55 -13.15 -0.81 -10.21
C ALA A 55 -12.37 -2.05 -9.76
N PRO A 56 -12.87 -3.26 -10.07
CA PRO A 56 -12.14 -4.49 -9.82
C PRO A 56 -10.80 -4.53 -10.55
N LEU A 57 -9.80 -5.12 -9.89
CA LEU A 57 -8.52 -5.42 -10.51
C LEU A 57 -8.67 -6.54 -11.55
N THR A 58 -7.97 -6.44 -12.67
CA THR A 58 -8.08 -7.40 -13.78
C THR A 58 -6.99 -8.48 -13.73
N SER A 59 -5.86 -8.19 -13.08
CA SER A 59 -4.78 -9.15 -12.85
C SER A 59 -3.96 -8.75 -11.63
N ALA A 60 -3.14 -9.68 -11.14
CA ALA A 60 -2.16 -9.44 -10.11
C ALA A 60 -0.99 -10.41 -10.27
N THR A 61 0.23 -9.88 -10.30
CA THR A 61 1.47 -10.65 -10.48
C THR A 61 2.47 -10.23 -9.42
N ALA A 62 3.03 -11.20 -8.70
CA ALA A 62 4.05 -10.95 -7.68
C ALA A 62 5.31 -10.32 -8.28
N GLY A 63 5.99 -9.46 -7.52
CA GLY A 63 7.36 -9.06 -7.83
C GLY A 63 8.32 -10.26 -7.81
N THR A 64 9.48 -10.13 -8.46
CA THR A 64 10.50 -11.19 -8.53
C THR A 64 10.88 -11.70 -7.14
N GLY A 65 10.89 -13.02 -6.95
CA GLY A 65 11.26 -13.65 -5.68
C GLY A 65 10.16 -13.63 -4.61
N LEU A 66 8.99 -13.06 -4.91
CA LEU A 66 7.83 -13.06 -4.02
C LEU A 66 6.80 -14.11 -4.46
N ARG A 67 6.15 -14.71 -3.47
CA ARG A 67 4.99 -15.60 -3.64
C ARG A 67 3.72 -14.83 -3.30
N LEU A 68 2.74 -14.88 -4.20
CA LEU A 68 1.47 -14.16 -4.07
C LEU A 68 0.36 -15.07 -3.56
N PHE A 69 -0.31 -14.61 -2.52
CA PHE A 69 -1.60 -15.09 -2.06
C PHE A 69 -2.58 -13.92 -2.12
N GLN A 70 -3.79 -14.17 -2.62
CA GLN A 70 -4.77 -13.11 -2.80
C GLN A 70 -6.19 -13.64 -2.63
N GLN A 71 -7.10 -12.73 -2.30
CA GLN A 71 -8.53 -12.97 -2.47
C GLN A 71 -8.91 -13.02 -3.95
N THR A 72 -10.06 -13.61 -4.27
CA THR A 72 -10.63 -13.58 -5.62
C THR A 72 -10.79 -12.13 -6.09
N LEU A 73 -10.31 -11.85 -7.30
CA LEU A 73 -10.51 -10.56 -7.95
C LEU A 73 -11.98 -10.42 -8.36
N GLY A 74 -12.56 -9.23 -8.20
CA GLY A 74 -13.96 -9.00 -8.59
C GLY A 74 -14.65 -7.90 -7.78
N GLY A 75 -14.13 -7.58 -6.60
CA GLY A 75 -14.54 -6.41 -5.83
C GLY A 75 -13.63 -5.20 -6.04
N ASN A 76 -14.07 -4.05 -5.55
CA ASN A 76 -13.31 -2.79 -5.52
C ASN A 76 -12.21 -2.77 -4.45
N SER A 77 -12.09 -3.84 -3.68
CA SER A 77 -11.06 -4.01 -2.66
C SER A 77 -10.54 -5.45 -2.72
N THR A 78 -9.23 -5.62 -2.71
CA THR A 78 -8.60 -6.95 -2.74
C THR A 78 -7.49 -7.01 -1.71
N ARG A 79 -7.53 -8.03 -0.85
CA ARG A 79 -6.48 -8.32 0.11
C ARG A 79 -5.43 -9.25 -0.48
N PHE A 80 -4.17 -8.89 -0.25
CA PHE A 80 -2.98 -9.58 -0.71
C PHE A 80 -2.10 -9.97 0.47
N ALA A 81 -1.43 -11.10 0.34
CA ALA A 81 -0.28 -11.45 1.14
C ALA A 81 0.88 -11.84 0.21
N LEU A 82 2.03 -11.23 0.42
CA LEU A 82 3.27 -11.56 -0.28
C LEU A 82 4.25 -12.17 0.70
N ILE A 83 4.90 -13.27 0.28
CA ILE A 83 5.96 -13.93 1.05
C ILE A 83 7.24 -13.93 0.22
N GLY A 84 8.34 -13.50 0.82
CA GLY A 84 9.67 -13.35 0.23
C GLY A 84 10.38 -12.11 0.78
N GLN A 85 11.66 -11.95 0.46
CA GLN A 85 12.44 -10.85 1.00
C GLN A 85 11.89 -9.49 0.55
N LEU A 86 11.56 -8.62 1.50
CA LEU A 86 11.01 -7.30 1.22
C LEU A 86 12.11 -6.24 1.23
N THR A 87 12.39 -5.68 0.06
CA THR A 87 13.44 -4.67 -0.14
C THR A 87 12.81 -3.30 -0.34
N ASN A 88 13.37 -2.27 0.30
CA ASN A 88 12.92 -0.90 0.13
C ASN A 88 13.04 -0.45 -1.34
N GLY A 89 12.00 0.19 -1.87
CA GLY A 89 11.92 0.65 -3.25
C GLY A 89 11.55 -0.44 -4.27
N ALA A 90 11.41 -1.70 -3.87
CA ALA A 90 11.05 -2.78 -4.79
C ALA A 90 9.59 -2.69 -5.24
N THR A 91 9.32 -3.05 -6.50
CA THR A 91 7.97 -3.36 -6.97
C THR A 91 7.60 -4.75 -6.45
N ILE A 92 6.69 -4.79 -5.47
CA ILE A 92 6.29 -6.03 -4.80
C ILE A 92 5.07 -6.69 -5.47
N LEU A 93 4.28 -5.92 -6.21
CA LEU A 93 3.12 -6.40 -6.94
C LEU A 93 2.92 -5.57 -8.21
N THR A 94 2.50 -6.19 -9.30
CA THR A 94 1.98 -5.52 -10.49
C THR A 94 0.51 -5.91 -10.65
N ILE A 95 -0.38 -4.93 -10.71
CA ILE A 95 -1.83 -5.13 -10.82
C ILE A 95 -2.35 -4.64 -12.16
N GLY A 96 -3.28 -5.37 -12.75
CA GLY A 96 -4.05 -4.92 -13.89
C GLY A 96 -5.24 -4.07 -13.46
N VAL A 97 -5.51 -2.98 -14.17
CA VAL A 97 -6.64 -2.08 -13.95
C VAL A 97 -7.36 -1.77 -15.25
N ALA A 98 -8.66 -1.51 -15.17
CA ALA A 98 -9.47 -1.10 -16.33
C ALA A 98 -9.08 0.28 -16.88
N ASN A 99 -8.55 1.17 -16.04
CA ASN A 99 -8.10 2.49 -16.47
C ASN A 99 -6.94 3.02 -15.60
N VAL A 100 -5.74 3.14 -16.18
CA VAL A 100 -4.55 3.72 -15.50
C VAL A 100 -4.64 5.25 -15.30
N GLY A 101 -5.59 5.91 -15.96
CA GLY A 101 -5.95 7.30 -15.71
C GLY A 101 -6.53 7.53 -14.31
N ASN A 102 -7.11 6.49 -13.70
CA ASN A 102 -7.72 6.57 -12.37
C ASN A 102 -6.73 6.29 -11.23
N LEU A 103 -5.42 6.39 -11.47
CA LEU A 103 -4.37 6.07 -10.50
C LEU A 103 -4.61 6.70 -9.11
N THR A 104 -5.00 7.97 -9.08
CA THR A 104 -5.22 8.74 -7.83
C THR A 104 -6.42 8.26 -7.02
N GLN A 105 -7.29 7.43 -7.59
CA GLN A 105 -8.45 6.84 -6.90
C GLN A 105 -8.12 5.49 -6.26
N TYR A 106 -6.91 4.94 -6.50
CA TYR A 106 -6.44 3.75 -5.82
C TYR A 106 -5.69 4.10 -4.54
N SER A 107 -5.85 3.26 -3.53
CA SER A 107 -5.14 3.38 -2.25
C SER A 107 -4.67 2.00 -1.78
N GLY A 108 -3.57 1.99 -1.04
CA GLY A 108 -3.00 0.78 -0.43
C GLY A 108 -2.94 0.93 1.09
N THR A 109 -3.44 -0.06 1.82
CA THR A 109 -3.38 -0.11 3.28
C THR A 109 -2.62 -1.34 3.71
N ILE A 110 -1.55 -1.16 4.48
CA ILE A 110 -0.77 -2.28 5.04
C ILE A 110 -1.43 -2.70 6.35
N GLN A 111 -1.74 -3.99 6.51
CA GLN A 111 -2.26 -4.54 7.77
C GLN A 111 -1.19 -5.23 8.61
N GLY A 112 -0.10 -5.71 8.01
CA GLY A 112 0.93 -6.41 8.75
C GLY A 112 2.19 -6.63 7.92
N VAL A 113 3.34 -6.63 8.59
CA VAL A 113 4.64 -7.02 8.04
C VAL A 113 5.25 -8.00 9.02
N ALA A 114 5.90 -9.06 8.54
CA ALA A 114 6.53 -10.06 9.38
C ALA A 114 8.03 -10.21 9.09
N THR A 115 8.79 -10.44 10.15
CA THR A 115 10.20 -10.83 10.10
C THR A 115 10.36 -12.25 9.52
N PRO A 116 11.59 -12.69 9.17
CA PRO A 116 11.86 -14.08 8.78
C PRO A 116 11.50 -15.13 9.85
N SER A 117 11.40 -14.73 11.12
CA SER A 117 11.01 -15.60 12.25
C SER A 117 9.49 -15.69 12.44
N PHE A 118 8.69 -15.23 11.47
CA PHE A 118 7.22 -15.19 11.52
C PHE A 118 6.63 -14.30 12.63
N GLN A 119 7.42 -13.36 13.15
CA GLN A 119 6.95 -12.39 14.13
C GLN A 119 6.47 -11.12 13.44
N LEU A 120 5.33 -10.58 13.87
CA LEU A 120 4.80 -9.32 13.35
C LEU A 120 5.68 -8.15 13.81
N ARG A 121 5.96 -7.23 12.88
CA ARG A 121 6.48 -5.91 13.19
C ARG A 121 5.39 -5.12 13.93
N GLY A 122 5.77 -4.41 15.00
CA GLY A 122 5.01 -3.24 15.40
C GLY A 122 5.10 -2.20 14.26
N LEU A 123 3.99 -1.57 13.89
CA LEU A 123 3.92 -0.63 12.75
C LEU A 123 3.76 0.83 13.22
N PRO A 124 4.72 1.45 13.93
CA PRO A 124 4.62 2.86 14.32
C PRO A 124 4.89 3.84 13.16
N GLY A 125 5.30 3.35 11.98
CA GLY A 125 5.66 4.14 10.80
C GLY A 125 6.72 3.45 9.94
N GLY A 126 7.16 4.09 8.86
CA GLY A 126 8.28 3.62 8.03
C GLY A 126 7.93 2.57 6.95
N TYR A 127 6.65 2.23 6.80
CA TYR A 127 6.14 1.40 5.72
C TYR A 127 5.11 2.18 4.90
N ALA A 128 5.22 2.10 3.58
CA ALA A 128 4.22 2.69 2.69
C ALA A 128 4.13 1.91 1.39
N LEU A 129 2.99 2.04 0.72
CA LEU A 129 2.79 1.54 -0.64
C LEU A 129 2.56 2.74 -1.55
N ALA A 130 3.29 2.79 -2.66
CA ALA A 130 3.06 3.73 -3.75
C ALA A 130 2.56 2.95 -4.97
N LEU A 131 1.46 3.42 -5.57
CA LEU A 131 1.02 2.92 -6.87
C LEU A 131 1.59 3.85 -7.95
N ILE A 132 2.24 3.26 -8.95
CA ILE A 132 2.86 3.98 -10.08
C ILE A 132 2.52 3.27 -11.38
N ARG A 133 2.62 3.99 -12.52
CA ARG A 133 2.50 3.40 -13.85
C ARG A 133 3.77 2.64 -14.25
#